data_AF-A0A5A7MQR3-F1
#
_entry.id   AF-A0A5A7MQR3-F1
#
_cell.length_a   1.000
_cell.length_b   1.000
_cell.length_c   1.000
_cell.angle_alpha   90.00
_cell.angle_beta   90.00
_cell.angle_gamma   90.00
#
_symmetry.space_group_name_H-M   'P 1'
#
loop_
_entity.id
_entity.type
_entity.pdbx_description
1 polymer ?
#
loop_
_entity_poly.entity_id
_entity_poly.type
_entity_poly.pdbx_seq_one_letter_code
_entity_poly.pdbx_strand_id
1 'polypeptide(L)'
;MKQSTPFSRRSTSARRSLAGFGRANGEAANGATLGASTGNDVLEVQKPMAPSGPAPEPKPADAVPNSPQNIDDLSDLIESKIGKHITPEEVRMSSRADLALAVEDYVRQIAGETGIEITDAEVRDLATYLLNDLIERAGGIEDPLSSLTPPKSASTDTVLHAKEVVQPLLMEHIDPQAASELPRSELAEQVGDVVGELLVQEKINLNLKEQRDLVTLLLNDMLGLGPLEPLLADDAISDIMVNGPNQVYVERGGKLDLTDVTFRDNRHLLNIAQRIVTAVGRRVDETSPICDARLADGSRVNVIIPPLAIDGASISIRKFAKQKITLEKMLDFGSMSPNVAQVLKIAGACRLNILISGGTGSGKTTMLNAVSRLIDRGERVVTIEDAAELQMQQPHVVRLETRPANLEGKGEITMRDLVKNALRMRPDRIILGEIRGGEAIDMLQAMNTGHDGSMGTIHANRPREALTRLKIW
;
A
#
# COMPACT_ATOMS: atom_id res chain seq x y z
N MET A 1 49.85 -1.70 42.91
CA MET A 1 49.71 -0.82 44.09
C MET A 1 48.26 -0.33 44.16
N LYS A 2 47.59 -0.59 45.30
CA LYS A 2 46.40 0.06 45.91
C LYS A 2 45.15 0.28 45.02
N GLN A 3 44.07 -0.49 45.16
CA GLN A 3 42.99 -0.40 46.17
C GLN A 3 42.38 1.00 46.37
N SER A 4 41.07 1.12 46.10
CA SER A 4 40.13 1.74 47.05
C SER A 4 38.68 1.30 46.77
N THR A 5 38.06 0.86 47.86
CA THR A 5 36.76 0.22 48.08
C THR A 5 35.55 1.19 48.10
N PRO A 6 34.30 0.66 48.16
CA PRO A 6 33.05 1.41 48.03
C PRO A 6 32.49 1.88 49.38
N PHE A 7 31.48 2.77 49.36
CA PHE A 7 30.70 3.11 50.56
C PHE A 7 29.19 3.16 50.30
N SER A 8 28.45 2.62 51.27
CA SER A 8 27.01 2.46 51.35
C SER A 8 26.37 3.46 52.33
N ARG A 9 25.03 3.59 52.26
CA ARG A 9 24.00 3.88 53.30
C ARG A 9 22.94 4.83 52.73
N ARG A 10 21.68 4.41 52.53
CA ARG A 10 20.53 4.14 53.44
C ARG A 10 19.91 5.36 54.14
N SER A 11 18.56 5.38 54.05
CA SER A 11 17.54 6.08 54.86
C SER A 11 17.32 7.57 54.51
N THR A 12 16.11 8.14 54.48
CA THR A 12 14.91 7.94 55.32
C THR A 12 13.64 8.47 54.63
N SER A 13 12.51 7.91 55.06
CA SER A 13 11.13 8.35 54.79
C SER A 13 10.78 9.75 55.28
N ALA A 14 9.85 10.43 54.60
CA ALA A 14 8.94 11.38 55.24
C ALA A 14 7.58 11.41 54.51
N ARG A 15 6.54 10.94 55.23
CA ARG A 15 5.12 11.23 54.95
C ARG A 15 4.85 12.70 55.25
N ARG A 16 4.01 13.35 54.45
CA ARG A 16 3.08 14.37 54.96
C ARG A 16 1.80 14.38 54.13
N SER A 17 0.73 13.97 54.80
CA SER A 17 -0.67 14.22 54.47
C SER A 17 -1.02 15.69 54.70
N LEU A 18 -1.93 16.22 53.89
CA LEU A 18 -2.87 17.26 54.28
C LEU A 18 -4.23 16.94 53.65
N ALA A 19 -5.13 16.40 54.49
CA ALA A 19 -6.56 16.68 54.44
C ALA A 19 -6.75 18.19 54.75
N GLY A 20 -7.83 18.89 54.40
CA GLY A 20 -9.17 18.54 53.98
C GLY A 20 -10.01 19.83 54.02
N PHE A 21 -11.33 19.65 54.17
CA PHE A 21 -12.43 20.64 54.19
C PHE A 21 -12.98 21.03 52.81
N GLY A 22 -14.28 20.92 52.54
CA GLY A 22 -15.47 20.53 53.33
C GLY A 22 -16.67 20.67 52.37
N ARG A 23 -17.62 19.71 52.34
CA ARG A 23 -18.95 19.76 53.01
C ARG A 23 -19.74 21.04 52.67
N ALA A 24 -21.03 21.03 52.34
CA ALA A 24 -22.14 20.18 52.77
C ALA A 24 -23.36 20.53 51.87
N ASN A 25 -24.30 19.65 51.54
CA ASN A 25 -25.59 19.36 52.20
C ASN A 25 -26.61 19.25 51.04
N GLY A 26 -27.68 18.46 51.03
CA GLY A 26 -28.31 17.55 51.99
C GLY A 26 -29.67 17.13 51.41
N GLU A 27 -30.22 16.04 51.94
CA GLU A 27 -31.66 15.71 52.13
C GLU A 27 -32.61 15.70 50.89
N ALA A 28 -33.65 14.89 50.76
CA ALA A 28 -34.22 13.76 51.48
C ALA A 28 -35.34 13.13 50.60
N ALA A 29 -35.47 11.80 50.70
CA ALA A 29 -36.70 11.01 50.85
C ALA A 29 -38.01 11.33 50.08
N ASN A 30 -38.55 10.33 49.39
CA ASN A 30 -39.89 9.75 49.67
C ASN A 30 -40.17 8.53 48.77
N GLY A 31 -40.82 7.51 49.33
CA GLY A 31 -41.26 6.28 48.64
C GLY A 31 -42.78 6.18 48.50
N ALA A 32 -43.24 5.18 47.74
CA ALA A 32 -44.54 4.48 47.81
C ALA A 32 -44.57 3.38 46.70
N THR A 33 -44.44 2.08 47.00
CA THR A 33 -45.49 1.04 47.22
C THR A 33 -46.44 0.69 46.06
N LEU A 34 -46.24 -0.54 45.53
CA LEU A 34 -47.17 -1.67 45.30
C LEU A 34 -48.52 -1.52 44.59
N GLY A 35 -48.76 -2.42 43.62
CA GLY A 35 -50.11 -2.88 43.20
C GLY A 35 -50.05 -3.93 42.07
N ALA A 36 -50.50 -5.16 42.35
CA ALA A 36 -50.62 -6.29 41.43
C ALA A 36 -52.08 -6.73 41.30
N SER A 37 -52.47 -7.29 40.14
CA SER A 37 -53.66 -8.18 39.93
C SER A 37 -53.58 -8.78 38.51
N THR A 38 -53.27 -10.07 38.29
CA THR A 38 -54.11 -11.30 38.30
C THR A 38 -55.30 -11.32 37.33
N GLY A 39 -55.36 -12.33 36.45
CA GLY A 39 -56.59 -12.79 35.77
C GLY A 39 -56.35 -13.62 34.50
N ASN A 40 -56.49 -14.95 34.59
CA ASN A 40 -56.52 -15.94 33.50
C ASN A 40 -57.84 -15.92 32.69
N ASP A 41 -57.83 -16.42 31.45
CA ASP A 41 -58.57 -17.63 30.98
C ASP A 41 -58.70 -17.66 29.43
N VAL A 42 -58.05 -18.61 28.71
CA VAL A 42 -58.49 -19.94 28.20
C VAL A 42 -59.23 -19.93 26.83
N LEU A 43 -58.50 -20.45 25.83
CA LEU A 43 -58.78 -21.37 24.69
C LEU A 43 -60.22 -21.67 24.19
N GLU A 44 -60.41 -21.69 22.85
CA GLU A 44 -60.76 -22.86 21.96
C GLU A 44 -61.08 -22.35 20.53
N VAL A 45 -60.46 -22.74 19.38
CA VAL A 45 -60.27 -24.02 18.63
C VAL A 45 -61.34 -24.31 17.54
N GLN A 46 -60.93 -24.12 16.25
CA GLN A 46 -61.24 -24.87 14.98
C GLN A 46 -62.71 -24.95 14.46
N LYS A 47 -63.11 -25.04 13.17
CA LYS A 47 -62.52 -25.50 11.86
C LYS A 47 -63.51 -25.16 10.66
N PRO A 48 -63.41 -25.66 9.38
CA PRO A 48 -63.25 -24.83 8.15
C PRO A 48 -64.26 -25.08 6.97
N MET A 49 -63.89 -24.62 5.75
CA MET A 49 -64.40 -24.88 4.36
C MET A 49 -65.50 -23.94 3.82
N ALA A 50 -65.62 -23.56 2.53
CA ALA A 50 -64.79 -23.46 1.30
C ALA A 50 -65.64 -22.66 0.25
N PRO A 51 -65.31 -22.56 -1.07
CA PRO A 51 -64.94 -21.34 -1.79
C PRO A 51 -66.02 -20.72 -2.71
N SER A 52 -65.82 -19.48 -3.19
CA SER A 52 -66.57 -18.94 -4.33
C SER A 52 -65.80 -17.90 -5.17
N GLY A 53 -65.46 -18.28 -6.41
CA GLY A 53 -65.47 -17.46 -7.63
C GLY A 53 -64.34 -16.44 -7.88
N PRO A 54 -63.69 -16.43 -9.07
CA PRO A 54 -62.73 -15.39 -9.42
C PRO A 54 -63.46 -14.10 -9.86
N ALA A 55 -62.95 -12.95 -9.42
CA ALA A 55 -63.31 -11.64 -9.95
C ALA A 55 -62.65 -11.42 -11.34
N PRO A 56 -63.24 -10.60 -12.23
CA PRO A 56 -62.80 -10.51 -13.62
C PRO A 56 -61.47 -9.77 -13.76
N GLU A 57 -60.61 -10.24 -14.66
CA GLU A 57 -59.37 -9.56 -15.05
C GLU A 57 -59.65 -8.20 -15.71
N PRO A 58 -58.84 -7.16 -15.43
CA PRO A 58 -58.88 -5.93 -16.20
C PRO A 58 -58.27 -6.17 -17.59
N LYS A 59 -58.92 -5.63 -18.62
CA LYS A 59 -58.41 -5.63 -20.00
C LYS A 59 -57.03 -4.94 -20.06
N PRO A 60 -56.07 -5.45 -20.87
CA PRO A 60 -54.81 -4.76 -21.07
C PRO A 60 -55.07 -3.42 -21.78
N ALA A 61 -54.58 -2.33 -21.20
CA ALA A 61 -54.46 -1.06 -21.89
C ALA A 61 -53.43 -1.22 -23.02
N ASP A 62 -53.72 -0.64 -24.18
CA ASP A 62 -52.91 -0.72 -25.38
C ASP A 62 -51.44 -0.38 -25.09
N ALA A 63 -50.54 -1.32 -25.38
CA ALA A 63 -49.11 -1.10 -25.29
C ALA A 63 -48.69 -0.02 -26.29
N VAL A 64 -48.13 1.08 -25.78
CA VAL A 64 -47.38 2.04 -26.60
C VAL A 64 -46.17 1.28 -27.16
N PRO A 65 -46.04 1.11 -28.48
CA PRO A 65 -44.91 0.39 -29.05
C PRO A 65 -43.65 1.21 -28.77
N ASN A 66 -42.69 0.61 -28.05
CA ASN A 66 -41.40 1.15 -27.58
C ASN A 66 -41.34 1.75 -26.16
N SER A 67 -42.21 1.35 -25.23
CA SER A 67 -41.93 1.59 -23.79
C SER A 67 -41.04 0.45 -23.27
N PRO A 68 -39.86 0.72 -22.68
CA PRO A 68 -39.00 -0.33 -22.15
C PRO A 68 -39.72 -1.08 -21.02
N GLN A 69 -39.61 -2.41 -21.01
CA GLN A 69 -40.35 -3.28 -20.06
C GLN A 69 -39.43 -3.91 -19.00
N ASN A 70 -38.12 -3.85 -19.20
CA ASN A 70 -37.11 -4.38 -18.29
C ASN A 70 -35.83 -3.51 -18.31
N ILE A 71 -34.85 -3.87 -17.47
CA ILE A 71 -33.58 -3.13 -17.34
C ILE A 71 -32.75 -3.17 -18.62
N ASP A 72 -32.82 -4.24 -19.42
CA ASP A 72 -32.10 -4.35 -20.68
C ASP A 72 -32.69 -3.38 -21.74
N ASP A 73 -34.01 -3.30 -21.84
CA ASP A 73 -34.71 -2.34 -22.71
C ASP A 73 -34.42 -0.88 -22.28
N LEU A 74 -34.27 -0.65 -20.97
CA LEU A 74 -33.88 0.63 -20.41
C LEU A 74 -32.42 0.98 -20.79
N SER A 75 -31.51 0.01 -20.73
CA SER A 75 -30.12 0.16 -21.16
C SER A 75 -30.05 0.55 -22.64
N ASP A 76 -30.74 -0.18 -23.52
CA ASP A 76 -30.77 0.09 -24.97
C ASP A 76 -31.34 1.48 -25.28
N LEU A 77 -32.41 1.87 -24.56
CA LEU A 77 -33.01 3.20 -24.71
C LEU A 77 -32.04 4.30 -24.29
N ILE A 78 -31.33 4.12 -23.18
CA ILE A 78 -30.35 5.08 -22.68
C ILE A 78 -29.16 5.17 -23.64
N GLU A 79 -28.59 4.05 -24.09
CA GLU A 79 -27.50 4.02 -25.09
C GLU A 79 -27.87 4.80 -26.36
N SER A 80 -29.12 4.68 -26.84
CA SER A 80 -29.57 5.35 -28.05
C SER A 80 -29.71 6.88 -27.91
N LYS A 81 -29.84 7.38 -26.67
CA LYS A 81 -30.11 8.80 -26.38
C LYS A 81 -28.95 9.52 -25.71
N ILE A 82 -28.09 8.80 -24.99
CA ILE A 82 -27.06 9.38 -24.13
C ILE A 82 -26.06 10.27 -24.90
N GLY A 83 -25.71 9.90 -26.14
CA GLY A 83 -24.84 10.71 -27.00
C GLY A 83 -25.43 12.05 -27.45
N LYS A 84 -26.74 12.28 -27.25
CA LYS A 84 -27.38 13.60 -27.45
C LYS A 84 -27.43 14.42 -26.15
N HIS A 85 -27.22 13.78 -25.01
CA HIS A 85 -27.25 14.40 -23.69
C HIS A 85 -25.84 14.73 -23.18
N ILE A 86 -24.86 13.89 -23.52
CA ILE A 86 -23.45 14.06 -23.20
C ILE A 86 -22.67 13.96 -24.52
N THR A 87 -22.16 15.09 -24.98
CA THR A 87 -21.41 15.19 -26.24
C THR A 87 -19.97 14.68 -26.06
N PRO A 88 -19.31 14.23 -27.14
CA PRO A 88 -17.90 13.82 -27.08
C PRO A 88 -16.95 14.92 -26.57
N GLU A 89 -17.27 16.20 -26.79
CA GLU A 89 -16.49 17.34 -26.30
C GLU A 89 -16.67 17.52 -24.78
N GLU A 90 -17.89 17.36 -24.25
CA GLU A 90 -18.15 17.36 -22.80
C GLU A 90 -17.49 16.18 -22.10
N VAL A 91 -17.44 15.00 -22.73
CA VAL A 91 -16.70 13.83 -22.21
C VAL A 91 -15.21 14.14 -22.11
N ARG A 92 -14.63 14.82 -23.10
CA ARG A 92 -13.20 15.17 -23.07
C ARG A 92 -12.86 16.20 -22.00
N MET A 93 -13.74 17.18 -21.78
CA MET A 93 -13.47 18.34 -20.91
C MET A 93 -13.90 18.15 -19.44
N SER A 94 -14.57 17.04 -19.11
CA SER A 94 -15.11 16.78 -17.77
C SER A 94 -14.27 15.76 -16.99
N SER A 95 -14.26 15.85 -15.66
CA SER A 95 -13.62 14.81 -14.85
C SER A 95 -14.43 13.51 -14.91
N ARG A 96 -13.77 12.35 -14.76
CA ARG A 96 -14.47 11.06 -14.72
C ARG A 96 -15.51 10.98 -13.59
N ALA A 97 -15.28 11.68 -12.48
CA ALA A 97 -16.20 11.73 -11.35
C ALA A 97 -17.46 12.54 -11.68
N ASP A 98 -17.30 13.69 -12.35
CA ASP A 98 -18.43 14.52 -12.76
C ASP A 98 -19.25 13.83 -13.87
N LEU A 99 -18.58 13.14 -14.80
CA LEU A 99 -19.25 12.33 -15.80
C LEU A 99 -20.00 11.15 -15.18
N ALA A 100 -19.43 10.49 -14.17
CA ALA A 100 -20.13 9.40 -13.48
C ALA A 100 -21.43 9.90 -12.82
N LEU A 101 -21.39 11.06 -12.16
CA LEU A 101 -22.57 11.69 -11.57
C LEU A 101 -23.60 12.09 -12.64
N ALA A 102 -23.16 12.70 -13.74
CA ALA A 102 -24.05 13.09 -14.83
C ALA A 102 -24.73 11.89 -15.51
N VAL A 103 -24.00 10.78 -15.70
CA VAL A 103 -24.55 9.54 -16.26
C VAL A 103 -25.51 8.88 -15.26
N GLU A 104 -25.18 8.83 -13.97
CA GLU A 104 -26.08 8.30 -12.93
C GLU A 104 -27.39 9.10 -12.84
N ASP A 105 -27.31 10.44 -12.87
CA ASP A 105 -28.48 11.32 -12.87
C ASP A 105 -29.34 11.10 -14.12
N TYR A 106 -28.71 10.94 -15.29
CA TYR A 106 -29.43 10.66 -16.54
C TYR A 106 -30.13 9.29 -16.53
N VAL A 107 -29.46 8.26 -16.01
CA VAL A 107 -30.05 6.92 -15.84
C VAL A 107 -31.29 6.99 -14.93
N ARG A 108 -31.20 7.71 -13.80
CA ARG A 108 -32.34 7.90 -12.88
C ARG A 108 -33.48 8.68 -13.52
N GLN A 109 -33.16 9.69 -14.33
CA GLN A 109 -34.17 10.46 -15.05
C GLN A 109 -34.95 9.57 -16.02
N ILE A 110 -34.27 8.81 -16.88
CA ILE A 110 -34.93 7.95 -17.87
C ILE A 110 -35.72 6.83 -17.19
N ALA A 111 -35.18 6.22 -16.12
CA ALA A 111 -35.91 5.21 -15.34
C ALA A 111 -37.22 5.77 -14.75
N GLY A 112 -37.18 7.02 -14.26
CA GLY A 112 -38.37 7.73 -13.76
C GLY A 112 -39.38 8.08 -14.86
N GLU A 113 -38.92 8.46 -16.05
CA GLU A 113 -39.79 8.74 -17.21
C GLU A 113 -40.47 7.47 -17.76
N THR A 114 -39.81 6.32 -17.66
CA THR A 114 -40.32 5.03 -18.14
C THR A 114 -41.08 4.24 -17.07
N GLY A 115 -41.05 4.69 -15.81
CA GLY A 115 -41.71 4.03 -14.69
C GLY A 115 -41.06 2.71 -14.27
N ILE A 116 -39.78 2.51 -14.59
CA ILE A 116 -39.03 1.30 -14.23
C ILE A 116 -38.38 1.52 -12.86
N GLU A 117 -38.70 0.65 -11.90
CA GLU A 117 -38.03 0.65 -10.60
C GLU A 117 -36.63 0.03 -10.74
N ILE A 118 -35.60 0.81 -10.40
CA ILE A 118 -34.19 0.40 -10.45
C ILE A 118 -33.53 0.69 -9.10
N THR A 119 -32.70 -0.23 -8.63
CA THR A 119 -31.96 -0.08 -7.36
C THR A 119 -30.71 0.78 -7.52
N ASP A 120 -30.19 1.34 -6.43
CA ASP A 120 -28.92 2.11 -6.45
C ASP A 120 -27.69 1.28 -6.85
N ALA A 121 -27.76 -0.05 -6.76
CA ALA A 121 -26.71 -0.92 -7.28
C ALA A 121 -26.80 -1.02 -8.81
N GLU A 122 -27.99 -1.25 -9.35
CA GLU A 122 -28.23 -1.35 -10.80
C GLU A 122 -27.98 -0.02 -11.53
N VAL A 123 -28.32 1.12 -10.91
CA VAL A 123 -27.97 2.46 -11.45
C VAL A 123 -26.46 2.61 -11.58
N ARG A 124 -25.68 2.19 -10.56
CA ARG A 124 -24.21 2.30 -10.58
C ARG A 124 -23.57 1.36 -11.60
N ASP A 125 -24.09 0.15 -11.72
CA ASP A 125 -23.59 -0.84 -12.69
C ASP A 125 -23.85 -0.37 -14.12
N LEU A 126 -25.07 0.10 -14.41
CA LEU A 126 -25.44 0.64 -15.72
C LEU A 126 -24.69 1.92 -16.05
N ALA A 127 -24.55 2.84 -15.09
CA ALA A 127 -23.79 4.07 -15.27
C ALA A 127 -22.30 3.79 -15.51
N THR A 128 -21.72 2.80 -14.83
CA THR A 128 -20.33 2.38 -15.04
C THR A 128 -20.11 1.86 -16.46
N TYR A 129 -21.03 1.04 -16.96
CA TYR A 129 -20.98 0.51 -18.32
C TYR A 129 -21.11 1.62 -19.37
N LEU A 130 -22.12 2.50 -19.25
CA LEU A 130 -22.34 3.63 -20.16
C LEU A 130 -21.20 4.65 -20.14
N LEU A 131 -20.63 4.92 -18.96
CA LEU A 131 -19.47 5.80 -18.81
C LEU A 131 -18.27 5.28 -19.58
N ASN A 132 -18.01 3.97 -19.53
CA ASN A 132 -16.89 3.38 -20.26
C ASN A 132 -17.08 3.47 -21.78
N ASP A 133 -18.28 3.17 -22.29
CA ASP A 133 -18.60 3.29 -23.72
C ASP A 133 -18.50 4.74 -24.23
N LEU A 134 -18.99 5.72 -23.45
CA LEU A 134 -18.85 7.15 -23.79
C LEU A 134 -17.39 7.60 -23.87
N ILE A 135 -16.56 7.17 -22.92
CA ILE A 135 -15.13 7.51 -22.89
C ILE A 135 -14.41 6.86 -24.08
N GLU A 136 -14.73 5.62 -24.41
CA GLU A 136 -14.15 4.91 -25.55
C GLU A 136 -14.52 5.59 -26.87
N ARG A 137 -15.80 5.95 -27.06
CA ARG A 137 -16.27 6.70 -28.24
C ARG A 137 -15.67 8.11 -28.36
N ALA A 138 -15.38 8.76 -27.24
CA ALA A 138 -14.76 10.08 -27.21
C ALA A 138 -13.23 10.05 -27.46
N GLY A 139 -12.61 8.87 -27.42
CA GLY A 139 -11.15 8.71 -27.54
C GLY A 139 -10.39 8.99 -26.24
N GLY A 140 -11.06 8.88 -25.09
CA GLY A 140 -10.50 9.17 -23.76
C GLY A 140 -11.04 10.47 -23.14
N ILE A 141 -10.76 10.65 -21.84
CA ILE A 141 -10.98 11.91 -21.12
C ILE A 141 -9.66 12.69 -21.14
N GLU A 142 -9.67 13.93 -21.61
CA GLU A 142 -8.54 14.84 -21.41
C GLU A 142 -8.66 15.39 -19.98
N ASP A 143 -8.02 14.71 -19.02
CA ASP A 143 -8.10 15.10 -17.61
C ASP A 143 -7.65 16.57 -17.44
N PRO A 144 -8.53 17.50 -17.02
CA PRO A 144 -8.13 18.88 -16.75
C PRO A 144 -7.08 18.96 -15.63
N LEU A 145 -6.96 17.93 -14.78
CA LEU A 145 -5.88 17.78 -13.78
C LEU A 145 -4.60 17.16 -14.34
N SER A 146 -4.57 16.60 -15.55
CA SER A 146 -3.30 16.26 -16.22
C SER A 146 -2.50 17.52 -16.60
N SER A 147 -3.19 18.67 -16.73
CA SER A 147 -2.58 19.99 -16.87
C SER A 147 -2.08 20.59 -15.54
N LEU A 148 -2.27 19.88 -14.42
CA LEU A 148 -1.62 20.17 -13.14
C LEU A 148 -0.33 19.36 -12.95
N THR A 149 0.38 19.07 -14.05
CA THR A 149 1.84 19.16 -13.94
C THR A 149 2.11 20.59 -13.47
N PRO A 150 2.80 20.85 -12.35
CA PRO A 150 3.27 22.21 -12.08
C PRO A 150 3.95 22.68 -13.37
N PRO A 151 3.67 23.89 -13.87
CA PRO A 151 4.32 24.36 -15.08
C PRO A 151 5.79 24.11 -14.87
N LYS A 152 6.40 23.28 -15.74
CA LYS A 152 7.83 22.99 -15.69
C LYS A 152 8.50 24.31 -15.37
N SER A 153 9.08 24.43 -14.18
CA SER A 153 9.87 25.62 -13.91
C SER A 153 10.91 25.60 -15.02
N ALA A 154 11.00 26.65 -15.84
CA ALA A 154 11.93 26.72 -16.96
C ALA A 154 13.37 26.29 -16.56
N SER A 155 13.68 26.37 -15.27
CA SER A 155 14.88 25.83 -14.62
C SER A 155 15.11 24.32 -14.79
N THR A 156 14.08 23.46 -14.71
CA THR A 156 14.26 21.98 -14.73
C THR A 156 14.65 21.48 -16.11
N ASP A 157 14.01 22.00 -17.16
CA ASP A 157 14.37 21.69 -18.54
C ASP A 157 15.77 22.22 -18.89
N THR A 158 16.13 23.40 -18.37
CA THR A 158 17.46 23.98 -18.57
C THR A 158 18.55 23.13 -17.91
N VAL A 159 18.31 22.62 -16.69
CA VAL A 159 19.24 21.72 -15.99
C VAL A 159 19.38 20.37 -16.69
N LEU A 160 18.29 19.79 -17.19
CA LEU A 160 18.32 18.54 -17.94
C LEU A 160 19.10 18.69 -19.26
N HIS A 161 18.87 19.78 -20.00
CA HIS A 161 19.64 20.08 -21.21
C HIS A 161 21.13 20.27 -20.90
N ALA A 162 21.45 21.02 -19.84
CA ALA A 162 22.84 21.20 -19.41
C ALA A 162 23.50 19.86 -19.05
N LYS A 163 22.75 18.93 -18.44
CA LYS A 163 23.24 17.58 -18.14
C LYS A 163 23.63 16.83 -19.41
N GLU A 164 22.80 16.84 -20.44
CA GLU A 164 23.07 16.13 -21.70
C GLU A 164 24.37 16.60 -22.37
N VAL A 165 24.67 17.89 -22.27
CA VAL A 165 25.89 18.49 -22.86
C VAL A 165 27.11 18.29 -21.96
N VAL A 166 26.99 18.55 -20.66
CA VAL A 166 28.13 18.55 -19.72
C VAL A 166 28.54 17.13 -19.32
N GLN A 167 27.62 16.18 -19.24
CA GLN A 167 27.91 14.83 -18.74
C GLN A 167 28.96 14.06 -19.58
N PRO A 168 28.88 14.01 -20.92
CA PRO A 168 29.90 13.34 -21.73
C PRO A 168 31.29 13.95 -21.53
N LEU A 169 31.39 15.28 -21.51
CA LEU A 169 32.63 16.03 -21.31
C LEU A 169 33.23 15.78 -19.94
N LEU A 170 32.38 15.75 -18.90
CA LEU A 170 32.80 15.45 -17.54
C LEU A 170 33.40 14.03 -17.42
N MET A 171 32.82 13.05 -18.12
CA MET A 171 33.33 11.68 -18.12
C MET A 171 34.69 11.52 -18.83
N GLU A 172 35.09 12.47 -19.68
CA GLU A 172 36.45 12.51 -20.25
C GLU A 172 37.48 13.06 -19.24
N HIS A 173 37.03 13.82 -18.24
CA HIS A 173 37.88 14.50 -17.26
C HIS A 173 37.97 13.76 -15.91
N ILE A 174 37.11 12.77 -15.68
CA ILE A 174 37.03 12.03 -14.41
C ILE A 174 37.30 10.55 -14.62
N ASP A 175 38.26 10.01 -13.86
CA ASP A 175 38.45 8.57 -13.73
C ASP A 175 37.36 7.99 -12.81
N PRO A 176 36.47 7.11 -13.31
CA PRO A 176 35.39 6.51 -12.52
C PRO A 176 35.91 5.72 -11.32
N GLN A 177 37.11 5.13 -11.42
CA GLN A 177 37.68 4.28 -10.39
C GLN A 177 38.16 5.15 -9.22
N ALA A 178 38.92 6.21 -9.51
CA ALA A 178 39.35 7.19 -8.52
C ALA A 178 38.17 7.94 -7.87
N ALA A 179 37.14 8.26 -8.66
CA ALA A 179 35.93 8.92 -8.16
C ALA A 179 35.18 8.08 -7.11
N SER A 180 35.23 6.75 -7.21
CA SER A 180 34.57 5.85 -6.26
C SER A 180 35.26 5.74 -4.89
N GLU A 181 36.54 6.13 -4.80
CA GLU A 181 37.34 6.05 -3.57
C GLU A 181 37.24 7.32 -2.70
N LEU A 182 36.77 8.43 -3.29
CA LEU A 182 36.65 9.71 -2.60
C LEU A 182 35.35 9.82 -1.79
N PRO A 183 35.38 10.53 -0.63
CA PRO A 183 34.16 10.93 0.05
C PRO A 183 33.25 11.76 -0.86
N ARG A 184 31.94 11.51 -0.83
CA ARG A 184 30.95 12.19 -1.69
C ARG A 184 31.04 13.73 -1.61
N SER A 185 31.39 14.29 -0.47
CA SER A 185 31.56 15.74 -0.30
C SER A 185 32.76 16.30 -1.06
N GLU A 186 33.89 15.59 -1.06
CA GLU A 186 35.10 16.01 -1.77
C GLU A 186 34.92 15.86 -3.28
N LEU A 187 34.31 14.74 -3.71
CA LEU A 187 33.97 14.55 -5.12
C LEU A 187 32.98 15.62 -5.61
N ALA A 188 32.01 16.02 -4.78
CA ALA A 188 31.05 17.06 -5.14
C ALA A 188 31.71 18.42 -5.38
N GLU A 189 32.74 18.76 -4.62
CA GLU A 189 33.52 19.99 -4.80
C GLU A 189 34.30 19.92 -6.13
N GLN A 190 35.06 18.84 -6.36
CA GLN A 190 35.84 18.65 -7.59
C GLN A 190 34.96 18.61 -8.85
N VAL A 191 33.85 17.86 -8.81
CA VAL A 191 32.87 17.82 -9.90
C VAL A 191 32.24 19.19 -10.10
N GLY A 192 31.96 19.93 -9.02
CA GLY A 192 31.41 21.28 -9.08
C GLY A 192 32.30 22.26 -9.83
N ASP A 193 33.61 22.21 -9.57
CA ASP A 193 34.61 23.05 -10.24
C ASP A 193 34.68 22.74 -11.75
N VAL A 194 34.81 21.45 -12.11
CA VAL A 194 34.88 21.03 -13.52
C VAL A 194 33.58 21.35 -14.25
N VAL A 195 32.42 21.12 -13.63
CA VAL A 195 31.11 21.48 -14.20
C VAL A 195 31.02 22.99 -14.42
N GLY A 196 31.53 23.80 -13.49
CA GLY A 196 31.58 25.26 -13.64
C GLY A 196 32.38 25.68 -14.88
N GLU A 197 33.55 25.08 -15.10
CA GLU A 197 34.38 25.33 -16.29
C GLU A 197 33.69 24.91 -17.58
N LEU A 198 33.09 23.72 -17.60
CA LEU A 198 32.38 23.18 -18.77
C LEU A 198 31.15 24.03 -19.15
N LEU A 199 30.39 24.51 -18.16
CA LEU A 199 29.25 25.41 -18.39
C LEU A 199 29.68 26.72 -19.07
N VAL A 200 30.83 27.27 -18.68
CA VAL A 200 31.39 28.48 -19.30
C VAL A 200 31.84 28.20 -20.74
N GLN A 201 32.50 27.06 -20.97
CA GLN A 201 32.96 26.65 -22.31
C GLN A 201 31.79 26.47 -23.29
N GLU A 202 30.73 25.79 -22.85
CA GLU A 202 29.52 25.50 -23.64
C GLU A 202 28.51 26.65 -23.64
N LYS A 203 28.82 27.77 -22.98
CA LYS A 203 27.99 28.98 -22.90
C LYS A 203 26.59 28.73 -22.34
N ILE A 204 26.49 27.81 -21.39
CA ILE A 204 25.25 27.47 -20.70
C ILE A 204 25.14 28.29 -19.42
N ASN A 205 24.10 29.11 -19.32
CA ASN A 205 23.87 29.94 -18.15
C ASN A 205 22.92 29.23 -17.18
N LEU A 206 23.46 28.78 -16.05
CA LEU A 206 22.69 28.27 -14.92
C LEU A 206 22.87 29.20 -13.71
N ASN A 207 21.81 29.39 -12.93
CA ASN A 207 21.95 30.02 -11.62
C ASN A 207 22.60 29.06 -10.60
N LEU A 208 23.01 29.58 -9.43
CA LEU A 208 23.68 28.77 -8.40
C LEU A 208 22.87 27.55 -7.94
N LYS A 209 21.54 27.65 -7.89
CA LYS A 209 20.68 26.53 -7.51
C LYS A 209 20.67 25.47 -8.62
N GLU A 210 20.48 25.88 -9.87
CA GLU A 210 20.48 25.00 -11.04
C GLU A 210 21.82 24.29 -11.24
N GLN A 211 22.94 25.00 -11.06
CA GLN A 211 24.27 24.40 -11.12
C GLN A 211 24.44 23.33 -10.02
N ARG A 212 23.97 23.61 -8.79
CA ARG A 212 24.01 22.63 -7.70
C ARG A 212 23.13 21.42 -7.97
N ASP A 213 21.96 21.63 -8.58
CA ASP A 213 21.05 20.55 -8.98
C ASP A 213 21.68 19.70 -10.09
N LEU A 214 22.36 20.32 -11.07
CA LEU A 214 23.13 19.63 -12.10
C LEU A 214 24.27 18.78 -11.52
N VAL A 215 25.09 19.34 -10.62
CA VAL A 215 26.16 18.60 -9.94
C VAL A 215 25.58 17.42 -9.17
N THR A 216 24.45 17.60 -8.48
CA THR A 216 23.78 16.51 -7.77
C THR A 216 23.33 15.40 -8.71
N LEU A 217 22.76 15.74 -9.88
CA LEU A 217 22.37 14.76 -10.91
C LEU A 217 23.58 13.99 -11.45
N LEU A 218 24.70 14.67 -11.72
CA LEU A 218 25.91 14.05 -12.24
C LEU A 218 26.55 13.11 -11.20
N LEU A 219 26.62 13.53 -9.94
CA LEU A 219 27.09 12.68 -8.84
C LEU A 219 26.20 11.45 -8.65
N ASN A 220 24.89 11.57 -8.79
CA ASN A 220 23.96 10.44 -8.70
C ASN A 220 24.20 9.43 -9.83
N ASP A 221 24.54 9.88 -11.04
CA ASP A 221 24.88 8.98 -12.15
C ASP A 221 26.23 8.27 -11.93
N MET A 222 27.21 8.97 -11.31
CA MET A 222 28.54 8.43 -11.02
C MET A 222 28.54 7.45 -9.84
N LEU A 223 27.95 7.83 -8.71
CA LEU A 223 28.06 7.10 -7.45
C LEU A 223 26.76 6.43 -6.99
N GLY A 224 25.62 6.95 -7.43
CA GLY A 224 24.30 6.49 -6.99
C GLY A 224 23.63 5.54 -7.98
N LEU A 225 22.30 5.51 -7.89
CA LEU A 225 21.43 4.74 -8.78
C LEU A 225 20.99 5.54 -10.01
N GLY A 226 21.69 6.65 -10.29
CA GLY A 226 21.50 7.50 -11.45
C GLY A 226 20.07 8.02 -11.60
N PRO A 227 19.41 7.84 -12.76
CA PRO A 227 18.06 8.33 -13.01
C PRO A 227 16.98 7.79 -12.06
N LEU A 228 17.27 6.71 -11.32
CA LEU A 228 16.32 6.11 -10.38
C LEU A 228 16.23 6.85 -9.03
N GLU A 229 17.25 7.62 -8.65
CA GLU A 229 17.32 8.29 -7.34
C GLU A 229 16.09 9.20 -7.04
N PRO A 230 15.63 10.06 -7.97
CA PRO A 230 14.45 10.88 -7.73
C PRO A 230 13.17 10.05 -7.52
N LEU A 231 13.03 8.94 -8.28
CA LEU A 231 11.87 8.05 -8.17
C LEU A 231 11.89 7.27 -6.84
N LEU A 232 13.06 6.86 -6.40
CA LEU A 232 13.26 6.21 -5.10
C LEU A 232 13.00 7.16 -3.93
N ALA A 233 13.31 8.45 -4.08
CA ALA A 233 13.05 9.46 -3.06
C ALA A 233 11.55 9.82 -2.90
N ASP A 234 10.73 9.66 -3.95
CA ASP A 234 9.31 10.04 -3.94
C ASP A 234 8.42 9.03 -3.19
N ASP A 235 7.99 9.38 -1.97
CA ASP A 235 7.14 8.54 -1.12
C ASP A 235 5.75 8.20 -1.73
N ALA A 236 5.31 8.88 -2.80
CA ALA A 236 4.06 8.57 -3.50
C ALA A 236 4.17 7.36 -4.43
N ILE A 237 5.39 6.98 -4.82
CA ILE A 237 5.68 5.84 -5.71
C ILE A 237 5.81 4.57 -4.89
N SER A 238 5.10 3.51 -5.29
CA SER A 238 5.21 2.17 -4.67
C SER A 238 6.12 1.22 -5.45
N ASP A 239 6.06 1.26 -6.78
CA ASP A 239 6.80 0.35 -7.66
C ASP A 239 7.44 1.16 -8.81
N ILE A 240 8.62 0.74 -9.25
CA ILE A 240 9.35 1.32 -10.39
C ILE A 240 9.71 0.17 -11.33
N MET A 241 9.33 0.24 -12.60
CA MET A 241 9.61 -0.78 -13.60
C MET A 241 10.35 -0.17 -14.79
N VAL A 242 11.57 -0.63 -14.99
CA VAL A 242 12.43 -0.26 -16.12
C VAL A 242 12.41 -1.41 -17.11
N ASN A 243 11.80 -1.20 -18.26
CA ASN A 243 11.73 -2.20 -19.34
C ASN A 243 12.91 -2.07 -20.31
N GLY A 244 13.65 -0.96 -20.23
CA GLY A 244 14.80 -0.66 -21.06
C GLY A 244 15.24 0.79 -20.83
N PRO A 245 16.24 1.29 -21.56
CA PRO A 245 16.80 2.62 -21.30
C PRO A 245 15.80 3.76 -21.51
N ASN A 246 14.79 3.58 -22.38
CA ASN A 246 13.87 4.65 -22.76
C ASN A 246 12.46 4.49 -22.17
N GLN A 247 12.22 3.45 -21.36
CA GLN A 247 10.88 3.14 -20.87
C GLN A 247 10.90 2.78 -19.39
N VAL A 248 10.46 3.75 -18.57
CA VAL A 248 10.39 3.64 -17.11
C VAL A 248 8.97 3.96 -16.64
N TYR A 249 8.31 2.97 -16.06
CA TYR A 249 7.00 3.09 -15.43
C TYR A 249 7.13 3.21 -13.91
N VAL A 250 6.15 3.87 -13.30
CA VAL A 250 5.99 3.93 -11.85
C VAL A 250 4.56 3.67 -11.45
N GLU A 251 4.35 3.05 -10.31
CA GLU A 251 3.03 2.89 -9.71
C GLU A 251 2.78 3.98 -8.66
N ARG A 252 1.69 4.73 -8.83
CA ARG A 252 1.19 5.72 -7.87
C ARG A 252 -0.27 5.42 -7.54
N GLY A 253 -0.55 5.15 -6.27
CA GLY A 253 -1.91 4.90 -5.81
C GLY A 253 -2.64 3.77 -6.55
N GLY A 254 -1.92 2.72 -6.98
CA GLY A 254 -2.49 1.59 -7.72
C GLY A 254 -2.59 1.77 -9.24
N LYS A 255 -2.13 2.90 -9.79
CA LYS A 255 -2.12 3.17 -11.23
C LYS A 255 -0.70 3.24 -11.76
N LEU A 256 -0.50 2.71 -12.97
CA LEU A 256 0.78 2.75 -13.66
C LEU A 256 0.86 3.98 -14.55
N ASP A 257 1.91 4.78 -14.34
CA ASP A 257 2.24 5.97 -15.11
C ASP A 257 3.58 5.77 -15.83
N LEU A 258 3.67 6.16 -17.10
CA LEU A 258 4.95 6.30 -17.79
C LEU A 258 5.63 7.58 -17.30
N THR A 259 6.93 7.51 -17.01
CA THR A 259 7.71 8.66 -16.54
C THR A 259 8.55 9.27 -17.67
N ASP A 260 8.99 10.51 -17.45
CA ASP A 260 9.99 11.19 -18.30
C ASP A 260 11.43 10.75 -18.00
N VAL A 261 11.62 9.86 -17.02
CA VAL A 261 12.95 9.39 -16.62
C VAL A 261 13.47 8.40 -17.66
N THR A 262 14.65 8.69 -18.20
CA THR A 262 15.34 7.81 -19.15
C THR A 262 16.79 7.58 -18.74
N PHE A 263 17.35 6.49 -19.24
CA PHE A 263 18.76 6.19 -19.19
C PHE A 263 19.38 6.54 -20.55
N ARG A 264 20.62 7.04 -20.55
CA ARG A 264 21.38 7.34 -21.76
C ARG A 264 21.37 6.19 -22.79
N ASP A 265 21.65 4.98 -22.34
CA ASP A 265 21.76 3.79 -23.17
C ASP A 265 21.60 2.52 -22.34
N ASN A 266 21.44 1.37 -23.01
CA ASN A 266 21.34 0.08 -22.33
C ASN A 266 22.58 -0.24 -21.48
N ARG A 267 23.76 0.23 -21.89
CA ARG A 267 25.01 0.06 -21.13
C ARG A 267 24.95 0.81 -19.80
N HIS A 268 24.42 2.02 -19.77
CA HIS A 268 24.22 2.78 -18.54
C HIS A 268 23.26 2.05 -17.59
N LEU A 269 22.14 1.54 -18.11
CA LEU A 269 21.18 0.76 -17.33
C LEU A 269 21.82 -0.50 -16.74
N LEU A 270 22.58 -1.25 -17.55
CA LEU A 270 23.29 -2.45 -17.11
C LEU A 270 24.32 -2.14 -16.01
N ASN A 271 25.06 -1.04 -16.11
CA ASN A 271 25.99 -0.59 -15.07
C ASN A 271 25.27 -0.23 -13.76
N ILE A 272 24.07 0.36 -13.82
CA ILE A 272 23.26 0.62 -12.62
C ILE A 272 22.76 -0.70 -12.02
N ALA A 273 22.27 -1.62 -12.85
CA ALA A 273 21.82 -2.94 -12.42
C ALA A 273 22.95 -3.71 -11.69
N GLN A 274 24.16 -3.71 -12.25
CA GLN A 274 25.33 -4.32 -11.64
C GLN A 274 25.72 -3.66 -10.32
N ARG A 275 25.65 -2.32 -10.22
CA ARG A 275 25.91 -1.59 -8.97
C ARG A 275 24.93 -1.98 -7.86
N ILE A 276 23.63 -2.05 -8.17
CA ILE A 276 22.59 -2.49 -7.23
C ILE A 276 22.91 -3.87 -6.67
N VAL A 277 23.21 -4.82 -7.58
CA VAL A 277 23.44 -6.22 -7.23
C VAL A 277 24.76 -6.41 -6.48
N THR A 278 25.81 -5.67 -6.85
CA THR A 278 27.12 -5.73 -6.19
C THR A 278 27.08 -5.18 -4.77
N ALA A 279 26.28 -4.13 -4.52
CA ALA A 279 26.13 -3.53 -3.19
C ALA A 279 25.59 -4.53 -2.14
N VAL A 280 24.85 -5.57 -2.57
CA VAL A 280 24.36 -6.65 -1.69
C VAL A 280 25.21 -7.92 -1.74
N GLY A 281 26.40 -7.87 -2.33
CA GLY A 281 27.31 -9.00 -2.44
C GLY A 281 26.81 -10.10 -3.39
N ARG A 282 25.94 -9.75 -4.34
CA ARG A 282 25.47 -10.65 -5.41
C ARG A 282 26.15 -10.28 -6.73
N ARG A 283 25.90 -11.08 -7.77
CA ARG A 283 26.40 -10.84 -9.13
C ARG A 283 25.30 -11.01 -10.15
N VAL A 284 25.38 -10.23 -11.23
CA VAL A 284 24.53 -10.34 -12.42
C VAL A 284 25.41 -10.15 -13.65
N ASP A 285 25.52 -11.19 -14.46
CA ASP A 285 26.35 -11.24 -15.68
C ASP A 285 25.77 -12.27 -16.67
N GLU A 286 26.39 -12.46 -17.82
CA GLU A 286 25.89 -13.36 -18.87
C GLU A 286 25.75 -14.83 -18.39
N THR A 287 26.49 -15.24 -17.36
CA THR A 287 26.41 -16.59 -16.78
C THR A 287 25.31 -16.69 -15.72
N SER A 288 24.99 -15.57 -15.05
CA SER A 288 23.93 -15.43 -14.05
C SER A 288 23.05 -14.22 -14.38
N PRO A 289 22.21 -14.30 -15.43
CA PRO A 289 21.51 -13.13 -15.99
C PRO A 289 20.27 -12.69 -15.19
N ILE A 290 19.91 -13.37 -14.10
CA ILE A 290 18.79 -13.03 -13.22
C ILE A 290 19.33 -12.83 -11.81
N CYS A 291 18.89 -11.77 -11.13
CA CYS A 291 19.24 -11.54 -9.74
C CYS A 291 18.13 -10.81 -8.97
N ASP A 292 17.75 -11.36 -7.83
CA ASP A 292 17.00 -10.63 -6.81
C ASP A 292 17.96 -9.98 -5.81
N ALA A 293 17.66 -8.77 -5.37
CA ALA A 293 18.49 -7.96 -4.47
C ALA A 293 17.63 -7.09 -3.54
N ARG A 294 18.28 -6.42 -2.59
CA ARG A 294 17.68 -5.41 -1.71
C ARG A 294 18.48 -4.12 -1.75
N LEU A 295 17.81 -3.00 -1.90
CA LEU A 295 18.45 -1.69 -1.73
C LEU A 295 18.69 -1.40 -0.24
N ALA A 296 19.53 -0.40 0.02
CA ALA A 296 19.87 0.02 1.38
C ALA A 296 18.65 0.51 2.19
N ASP A 297 17.61 1.01 1.52
CA ASP A 297 16.35 1.43 2.12
C ASP A 297 15.39 0.26 2.41
N GLY A 298 15.77 -0.97 2.05
CA GLY A 298 14.98 -2.19 2.20
C GLY A 298 14.09 -2.53 0.99
N SER A 299 14.06 -1.69 -0.04
CA SER A 299 13.32 -1.91 -1.28
C SER A 299 13.82 -3.17 -1.98
N ARG A 300 12.91 -3.95 -2.58
CA ARG A 300 13.26 -5.17 -3.30
C ARG A 300 13.53 -4.86 -4.75
N VAL A 301 14.55 -5.48 -5.32
CA VAL A 301 14.91 -5.30 -6.73
C VAL A 301 15.00 -6.66 -7.39
N ASN A 302 14.35 -6.79 -8.53
CA ASN A 302 14.60 -7.86 -9.48
C ASN A 302 15.33 -7.26 -10.68
N VAL A 303 16.40 -7.93 -11.11
CA VAL A 303 17.18 -7.59 -12.30
C VAL A 303 17.19 -8.77 -13.24
N ILE A 304 16.95 -8.50 -14.52
CA ILE A 304 17.15 -9.44 -15.62
C ILE A 304 17.92 -8.77 -16.75
N ILE A 305 18.92 -9.45 -17.29
CA ILE A 305 19.78 -8.93 -18.36
C ILE A 305 19.83 -9.89 -19.56
N PRO A 306 20.36 -9.45 -20.73
CA PRO A 306 20.65 -10.35 -21.84
C PRO A 306 21.53 -11.55 -21.40
N PRO A 307 21.34 -12.74 -21.99
CA PRO A 307 20.49 -13.01 -23.16
C PRO A 307 19.00 -13.27 -22.87
N LEU A 308 18.56 -13.23 -21.60
CA LEU A 308 17.18 -13.55 -21.25
C LEU A 308 16.21 -12.39 -21.49
N ALA A 309 16.65 -11.17 -21.23
CA ALA A 309 15.92 -9.97 -21.59
C ALA A 309 16.40 -9.48 -22.97
N ILE A 310 15.61 -9.82 -24.01
CA ILE A 310 15.96 -9.62 -25.42
C ILE A 310 16.14 -8.14 -25.75
N ASP A 311 15.31 -7.28 -25.16
CA ASP A 311 15.28 -5.83 -25.45
C ASP A 311 16.29 -5.02 -24.62
N GLY A 312 17.11 -5.68 -23.80
CA GLY A 312 18.10 -5.05 -22.93
C GLY A 312 17.89 -5.38 -21.46
N ALA A 313 18.64 -4.72 -20.58
CA ALA A 313 18.48 -4.91 -19.15
C ALA A 313 17.10 -4.41 -18.67
N SER A 314 16.48 -5.13 -17.75
CA SER A 314 15.24 -4.74 -17.09
C SER A 314 15.40 -4.82 -15.57
N ILE A 315 14.80 -3.84 -14.88
CA ILE A 315 14.85 -3.70 -13.44
C ILE A 315 13.43 -3.47 -12.93
N SER A 316 12.99 -4.26 -11.95
CA SER A 316 11.73 -4.03 -11.23
C SER A 316 12.03 -3.77 -9.76
N ILE A 317 11.66 -2.61 -9.26
CA ILE A 317 11.86 -2.20 -7.87
C ILE A 317 10.51 -2.09 -7.20
N ARG A 318 10.30 -2.85 -6.13
CA ARG A 318 9.19 -2.63 -5.20
C ARG A 318 9.71 -1.88 -4.00
N LYS A 319 9.28 -0.64 -3.84
CA LYS A 319 9.75 0.23 -2.77
C LYS A 319 9.29 -0.29 -1.42
N PHE A 320 10.16 -0.17 -0.42
CA PHE A 320 9.80 -0.44 0.95
C PHE A 320 8.86 0.67 1.43
N ALA A 321 7.56 0.41 1.40
CA ALA A 321 6.55 1.39 1.76
C ALA A 321 6.78 1.92 3.18
N LYS A 322 7.02 3.23 3.35
CA LYS A 322 7.07 3.87 4.67
C LYS A 322 5.67 3.86 5.29
N GLN A 323 5.28 2.78 5.97
CA GLN A 323 3.89 2.57 6.37
C GLN A 323 3.50 3.42 7.58
N LYS A 324 2.68 4.44 7.31
CA LYS A 324 2.11 5.36 8.31
C LYS A 324 0.65 5.03 8.68
N ILE A 325 0.13 3.87 8.27
CA ILE A 325 -1.28 3.51 8.50
C ILE A 325 -1.42 2.92 9.91
N THR A 326 -2.25 3.55 10.73
CA THR A 326 -2.60 3.13 12.09
C THR A 326 -4.05 2.69 12.14
N LEU A 327 -4.48 2.05 13.24
CA LEU A 327 -5.89 1.71 13.44
C LEU A 327 -6.78 2.96 13.41
N GLU A 328 -6.29 4.10 13.90
CA GLU A 328 -7.00 5.38 13.84
C GLU A 328 -7.21 5.83 12.39
N LYS A 329 -6.16 5.80 11.56
CA LYS A 329 -6.31 6.14 10.13
C LYS A 329 -7.23 5.20 9.38
N MET A 330 -7.21 3.90 9.72
CA MET A 330 -8.14 2.93 9.13
C MET A 330 -9.60 3.23 9.49
N LEU A 331 -9.83 3.79 10.69
CA LEU A 331 -11.14 4.26 11.12
C LEU A 331 -11.54 5.52 10.36
N ASP A 332 -10.62 6.46 10.17
CA ASP A 332 -10.83 7.68 9.36
C ASP A 332 -11.15 7.34 7.89
N PHE A 333 -10.53 6.29 7.33
CA PHE A 333 -10.82 5.77 5.99
C PHE A 333 -12.11 4.95 5.91
N GLY A 334 -12.84 4.76 7.02
CA GLY A 334 -14.05 3.92 7.05
C GLY A 334 -13.79 2.43 6.81
N SER A 335 -12.53 1.96 6.94
CA SER A 335 -12.17 0.55 6.72
C SER A 335 -12.67 -0.37 7.83
N MET A 336 -13.03 0.17 8.99
CA MET A 336 -13.63 -0.57 10.10
C MET A 336 -14.48 0.34 10.99
N SER A 337 -15.37 -0.26 11.77
CA SER A 337 -16.16 0.48 12.76
C SER A 337 -15.34 0.79 14.03
N PRO A 338 -15.73 1.84 14.80
CA PRO A 338 -15.10 2.14 16.08
C PRO A 338 -15.08 0.97 17.07
N ASN A 339 -16.15 0.17 17.08
CA ASN A 339 -16.25 -1.00 17.96
C ASN A 339 -15.22 -2.07 17.58
N VAL A 340 -15.02 -2.33 16.29
CA VAL A 340 -14.00 -3.29 15.81
C VAL A 340 -12.60 -2.78 16.13
N ALA A 341 -12.32 -1.49 15.90
CA ALA A 341 -11.04 -0.89 16.27
C ALA A 341 -10.75 -1.05 17.76
N GLN A 342 -11.75 -0.84 18.62
CA GLN A 342 -11.62 -1.02 20.07
C GLN A 342 -11.32 -2.47 20.45
N VAL A 343 -12.00 -3.44 19.84
CA VAL A 343 -11.72 -4.87 20.06
C VAL A 343 -10.29 -5.22 19.65
N LEU A 344 -9.82 -4.74 18.49
CA LEU A 344 -8.44 -4.96 18.04
C LEU A 344 -7.41 -4.33 18.98
N LYS A 345 -7.69 -3.13 19.49
CA LYS A 345 -6.84 -2.45 20.50
C LYS A 345 -6.68 -3.30 21.76
N ILE A 346 -7.80 -3.80 22.28
CA ILE A 346 -7.80 -4.68 23.47
C ILE A 346 -7.08 -6.00 23.16
N ALA A 347 -7.37 -6.64 22.02
CA ALA A 347 -6.77 -7.90 21.64
C ALA A 347 -5.24 -7.83 21.53
N GLY A 348 -4.72 -6.77 20.88
CA GLY A 348 -3.28 -6.56 20.75
C GLY A 348 -2.58 -6.34 22.09
N ALA A 349 -3.18 -5.49 22.95
CA ALA A 349 -2.65 -5.15 24.27
C ALA A 349 -2.72 -6.33 25.26
N CYS A 350 -3.78 -7.14 25.20
CA CYS A 350 -3.98 -8.32 26.05
C CYS A 350 -3.25 -9.57 25.55
N ARG A 351 -2.35 -9.44 24.56
CA ARG A 351 -1.56 -10.55 24.00
C ARG A 351 -2.44 -11.69 23.45
N LEU A 352 -3.58 -11.37 22.82
CA LEU A 352 -4.33 -12.40 22.11
C LEU A 352 -3.58 -12.81 20.84
N ASN A 353 -3.62 -14.10 20.52
CA ASN A 353 -3.10 -14.60 19.26
C ASN A 353 -4.05 -14.18 18.13
N ILE A 354 -3.51 -13.53 17.09
CA ILE A 354 -4.31 -12.91 16.02
C ILE A 354 -3.89 -13.43 14.66
N LEU A 355 -4.86 -13.95 13.91
CA LEU A 355 -4.68 -14.34 12.52
C LEU A 355 -5.51 -13.43 11.61
N ILE A 356 -4.87 -12.80 10.63
CA ILE A 356 -5.52 -11.89 9.68
C ILE A 356 -5.63 -12.57 8.32
N SER A 357 -6.86 -12.82 7.88
CA SER A 357 -7.15 -13.43 6.59
C SER A 357 -7.66 -12.43 5.55
N GLY A 358 -7.37 -12.68 4.27
CA GLY A 358 -7.88 -11.88 3.15
C GLY A 358 -7.19 -12.21 1.82
N GLY A 359 -7.76 -11.71 0.73
CA GLY A 359 -7.20 -11.85 -0.62
C GLY A 359 -5.88 -11.10 -0.83
N THR A 360 -5.31 -11.21 -2.02
CA THR A 360 -4.15 -10.40 -2.42
C THR A 360 -4.55 -8.93 -2.49
N GLY A 361 -3.71 -8.02 -2.00
CA GLY A 361 -4.01 -6.58 -1.99
C GLY A 361 -5.06 -6.12 -0.96
N SER A 362 -5.67 -7.02 -0.18
CA SER A 362 -6.74 -6.65 0.78
C SER A 362 -6.27 -5.95 2.06
N GLY A 363 -5.00 -5.55 2.15
CA GLY A 363 -4.45 -4.85 3.32
C GLY A 363 -4.09 -5.72 4.54
N LYS A 364 -3.91 -7.04 4.39
CA LYS A 364 -3.57 -7.96 5.52
C LYS A 364 -2.34 -7.50 6.31
N THR A 365 -1.21 -7.32 5.62
CA THR A 365 0.05 -6.89 6.24
C THR A 365 -0.08 -5.50 6.86
N THR A 366 -0.86 -4.62 6.23
CA THR A 366 -1.15 -3.28 6.76
C THR A 366 -1.93 -3.35 8.07
N MET A 367 -2.96 -4.20 8.16
CA MET A 367 -3.71 -4.44 9.40
C MET A 367 -2.79 -5.04 10.48
N LEU A 368 -1.95 -6.00 10.12
CA LEU A 368 -1.01 -6.62 11.04
C LEU A 368 0.00 -5.59 11.60
N ASN A 369 0.55 -4.72 10.75
CA ASN A 369 1.41 -3.59 11.16
C ASN A 369 0.68 -2.58 12.06
N ALA A 370 -0.61 -2.33 11.81
CA ALA A 370 -1.40 -1.41 12.63
C ALA A 370 -1.67 -1.99 14.02
N VAL A 371 -2.01 -3.29 14.10
CA VAL A 371 -2.23 -4.00 15.38
C VAL A 371 -0.92 -4.21 16.14
N SER A 372 0.19 -4.46 15.45
CA SER A 372 1.49 -4.68 16.10
C SER A 372 2.02 -3.47 16.87
N ARG A 373 1.52 -2.25 16.58
CA ARG A 373 1.78 -1.03 17.38
C ARG A 373 1.33 -1.13 18.84
N LEU A 374 0.40 -2.03 19.13
CA LEU A 374 -0.18 -2.24 20.45
C LEU A 374 0.65 -3.19 21.33
N ILE A 375 1.70 -3.79 20.77
CA ILE A 375 2.65 -4.63 21.50
C ILE A 375 3.46 -3.74 22.45
N ASP A 376 3.59 -4.17 23.70
CA ASP A 376 4.31 -3.39 24.72
C ASP A 376 5.80 -3.23 24.34
N ARG A 377 6.38 -2.07 24.69
CA ARG A 377 7.76 -1.72 24.31
C ARG A 377 8.82 -2.55 25.02
N GLY A 378 8.49 -3.21 26.13
CA GLY A 378 9.37 -4.13 26.84
C GLY A 378 9.46 -5.52 26.23
N GLU A 379 8.56 -5.85 25.29
CA GLU A 379 8.50 -7.16 24.68
C GLU A 379 9.56 -7.36 23.59
N ARG A 380 10.16 -8.56 23.57
CA ARG A 380 11.02 -9.03 22.48
C ARG A 380 10.17 -9.68 21.39
N VAL A 381 10.19 -9.07 20.22
CA VAL A 381 9.43 -9.55 19.04
C VAL A 381 10.38 -10.15 18.02
N VAL A 382 10.05 -11.33 17.49
CA VAL A 382 10.72 -11.91 16.32
C VAL A 382 9.76 -11.89 15.14
N THR A 383 10.11 -11.18 14.07
CA THR A 383 9.35 -11.23 12.80
C THR A 383 10.02 -12.20 11.84
N ILE A 384 9.21 -12.95 11.09
CA ILE A 384 9.67 -13.89 10.07
C ILE A 384 8.84 -13.68 8.82
N GLU A 385 9.48 -13.34 7.71
CA GLU A 385 8.81 -12.97 6.47
C GLU A 385 9.57 -13.56 5.29
N ASP A 386 8.89 -13.84 4.17
CA ASP A 386 9.62 -14.20 2.94
C ASP A 386 10.51 -13.05 2.49
N ALA A 387 10.02 -11.84 2.70
CA ALA A 387 10.81 -10.66 2.60
C ALA A 387 10.21 -9.59 3.52
N ALA A 388 11.03 -8.95 4.35
CA ALA A 388 10.53 -8.08 5.40
C ALA A 388 9.75 -6.88 4.84
N GLU A 389 8.50 -6.76 5.28
CA GLU A 389 7.54 -5.67 5.09
C GLU A 389 7.09 -5.09 6.44
N LEU A 390 7.19 -5.89 7.51
CA LEU A 390 6.78 -5.46 8.84
C LEU A 390 7.72 -4.39 9.41
N GLN A 391 7.08 -3.35 9.95
CA GLN A 391 7.72 -2.18 10.53
C GLN A 391 7.34 -2.08 12.00
N MET A 392 8.02 -2.86 12.82
CA MET A 392 7.81 -2.87 14.26
C MET A 392 8.33 -1.58 14.90
N GLN A 393 7.61 -1.04 15.87
CA GLN A 393 7.97 0.21 16.57
C GLN A 393 8.64 -0.05 17.92
N GLN A 394 8.65 -1.31 18.35
CA GLN A 394 9.27 -1.76 19.58
C GLN A 394 10.80 -1.72 19.45
N PRO A 395 11.53 -1.39 20.54
CA PRO A 395 12.99 -1.35 20.50
C PRO A 395 13.61 -2.76 20.40
N HIS A 396 12.95 -3.78 20.95
CA HIS A 396 13.50 -5.12 21.00
C HIS A 396 12.95 -6.03 19.89
N VAL A 397 13.37 -5.79 18.65
CA VAL A 397 12.87 -6.53 17.48
C VAL A 397 14.02 -7.28 16.81
N VAL A 398 13.79 -8.55 16.46
CA VAL A 398 14.65 -9.31 15.55
C VAL A 398 13.87 -9.62 14.29
N ARG A 399 14.40 -9.20 13.15
CA ARG A 399 13.79 -9.39 11.83
C ARG A 399 14.50 -10.53 11.12
N LEU A 400 13.76 -11.56 10.73
CA LEU A 400 14.25 -12.72 10.01
C LEU A 400 13.58 -12.80 8.64
N GLU A 401 14.36 -13.18 7.63
CA GLU A 401 13.87 -13.39 6.27
C GLU A 401 14.20 -14.80 5.80
N THR A 402 13.29 -15.39 5.04
CA THR A 402 13.57 -16.64 4.35
C THR A 402 14.66 -16.43 3.30
N ARG A 403 15.34 -17.50 2.93
CA ARG A 403 16.34 -17.48 1.87
C ARG A 403 15.95 -18.55 0.85
N PRO A 404 15.59 -18.19 -0.39
CA PRO A 404 15.37 -19.19 -1.42
C PRO A 404 16.67 -19.95 -1.71
N ALA A 405 16.54 -21.13 -2.30
CA ALA A 405 17.69 -21.85 -2.80
C ALA A 405 18.48 -21.00 -3.82
N ASN A 406 19.80 -21.16 -3.85
CA ASN A 406 20.62 -20.61 -4.93
C ASN A 406 20.31 -21.30 -6.28
N LEU A 407 20.91 -20.84 -7.37
CA LEU A 407 20.75 -21.42 -8.72
C LEU A 407 21.09 -22.93 -8.78
N GLU A 408 21.89 -23.44 -7.83
CA GLU A 408 22.23 -24.86 -7.71
C GLU A 408 21.24 -25.66 -6.84
N GLY A 409 20.14 -25.05 -6.41
CA GLY A 409 19.13 -25.68 -5.55
C GLY A 409 19.57 -25.87 -4.09
N LYS A 410 20.61 -25.18 -3.63
CA LYS A 410 21.19 -25.34 -2.28
C LYS A 410 20.96 -24.12 -1.40
N GLY A 411 21.02 -24.36 -0.09
CA GLY A 411 21.05 -23.30 0.91
C GLY A 411 19.70 -22.63 1.17
N GLU A 412 18.60 -23.26 0.77
CA GLU A 412 17.26 -22.80 1.17
C GLU A 412 17.13 -22.73 2.70
N ILE A 413 16.52 -21.66 3.19
CA ILE A 413 16.11 -21.51 4.59
C ILE A 413 14.64 -21.12 4.55
N THR A 414 13.78 -22.05 4.95
CA THR A 414 12.33 -21.86 4.88
C THR A 414 11.80 -21.06 6.07
N MET A 415 10.57 -20.55 5.96
CA MET A 415 9.89 -19.89 7.09
C MET A 415 9.80 -20.83 8.30
N ARG A 416 9.50 -22.11 8.05
CA ARG A 416 9.42 -23.15 9.07
C ARG A 416 10.73 -23.32 9.84
N ASP A 417 11.87 -23.30 9.15
CA ASP A 417 13.20 -23.39 9.79
C ASP A 417 13.43 -22.20 10.73
N LEU A 418 13.03 -21.00 10.29
CA LEU A 418 13.14 -19.79 11.07
C LEU A 418 12.19 -19.79 12.29
N VAL A 419 10.97 -20.33 12.17
CA VAL A 419 10.06 -20.47 13.33
C VAL A 419 10.71 -21.36 14.40
N LYS A 420 11.23 -22.52 14.01
CA LYS A 420 11.91 -23.44 14.93
C LYS A 420 13.15 -22.83 15.56
N ASN A 421 13.88 -22.02 14.81
CA ASN A 421 15.02 -21.28 15.34
C ASN A 421 14.58 -20.17 16.32
N ALA A 422 13.51 -19.45 15.99
CA ALA A 422 12.97 -18.36 16.79
C ALA A 422 12.57 -18.81 18.20
N LEU A 423 12.06 -20.03 18.37
CA LEU A 423 11.75 -20.60 19.69
C LEU A 423 12.97 -20.65 20.64
N ARG A 424 14.20 -20.65 20.12
CA ARG A 424 15.44 -20.62 20.91
C ARG A 424 15.94 -19.20 21.21
N MET A 425 15.30 -18.18 20.63
CA MET A 425 15.70 -16.78 20.73
C MET A 425 15.03 -16.07 21.90
N ARG A 426 14.31 -16.81 22.77
CA ARG A 426 13.49 -16.31 23.88
C ARG A 426 12.58 -15.13 23.44
N PRO A 427 11.76 -15.30 22.38
CA PRO A 427 10.81 -14.25 22.01
C PRO A 427 9.67 -14.19 23.01
N ASP A 428 9.13 -13.00 23.23
CA ASP A 428 7.81 -12.84 23.85
C ASP A 428 6.70 -13.07 22.81
N ARG A 429 6.95 -12.68 21.55
CA ARG A 429 6.03 -12.87 20.41
C ARG A 429 6.77 -13.31 19.15
N ILE A 430 6.15 -14.19 18.38
CA ILE A 430 6.58 -14.54 17.03
C ILE A 430 5.52 -14.02 16.05
N ILE A 431 5.95 -13.25 15.06
CA ILE A 431 5.07 -12.67 14.05
C ILE A 431 5.46 -13.20 12.68
N LEU A 432 4.51 -13.85 11.99
CA LEU A 432 4.72 -14.36 10.64
C LEU A 432 4.10 -13.41 9.63
N GLY A 433 4.89 -12.98 8.64
CA GLY A 433 4.41 -12.09 7.57
C GLY A 433 3.21 -12.67 6.84
N GLU A 434 3.34 -13.90 6.33
CA GLU A 434 2.25 -14.64 5.70
C GLU A 434 2.49 -16.15 5.81
N ILE A 435 1.48 -16.87 6.30
CA ILE A 435 1.48 -18.32 6.46
C ILE A 435 0.97 -18.95 5.16
N ARG A 436 1.77 -19.85 4.59
CA ARG A 436 1.57 -20.49 3.29
C ARG A 436 1.80 -22.01 3.32
N GLY A 437 2.27 -22.59 4.43
CA GLY A 437 2.59 -24.00 4.51
C GLY A 437 2.86 -24.52 5.92
N GLY A 438 3.80 -25.45 6.02
CA GLY A 438 4.04 -26.27 7.22
C GLY A 438 4.55 -25.51 8.45
N GLU A 439 4.94 -24.24 8.32
CA GLU A 439 5.21 -23.34 9.44
C GLU A 439 3.95 -23.05 10.29
N ALA A 440 2.75 -23.26 9.74
CA ALA A 440 1.48 -23.10 10.43
C ALA A 440 1.42 -23.92 11.73
N ILE A 441 1.83 -25.20 11.69
CA ILE A 441 1.84 -26.09 12.85
C ILE A 441 2.80 -25.56 13.91
N ASP A 442 4.03 -25.22 13.51
CA ASP A 442 5.06 -24.73 14.43
C ASP A 442 4.64 -23.39 15.07
N MET A 443 3.94 -22.52 14.33
CA MET A 443 3.36 -21.28 14.86
C MET A 443 2.26 -21.55 15.90
N LEU A 444 1.32 -22.45 15.60
CA LEU A 444 0.26 -22.83 16.54
C LEU A 444 0.84 -23.47 17.80
N GLN A 445 1.90 -24.26 17.67
CA GLN A 445 2.64 -24.79 18.82
C GLN A 445 3.28 -23.67 19.63
N ALA A 446 3.93 -22.68 18.98
CA ALA A 446 4.50 -21.52 19.67
C ALA A 446 3.44 -20.75 20.47
N MET A 447 2.29 -20.47 19.84
CA MET A 447 1.12 -19.83 20.45
C MET A 447 0.59 -20.57 21.67
N ASN A 448 0.72 -21.89 21.70
CA ASN A 448 0.27 -22.73 22.81
C ASN A 448 1.34 -22.95 23.89
N THR A 449 2.61 -22.61 23.61
CA THR A 449 3.77 -22.91 24.48
C THR A 449 4.43 -21.66 25.06
N GLY A 450 3.62 -20.63 25.33
CA GLY A 450 4.05 -19.43 26.07
C GLY A 450 4.52 -18.25 25.22
N HIS A 451 4.25 -18.27 23.90
CA HIS A 451 4.50 -17.13 23.01
C HIS A 451 3.18 -16.42 22.68
N ASP A 452 2.43 -16.06 23.73
CA ASP A 452 1.14 -15.39 23.63
C ASP A 452 1.27 -14.04 22.94
N GLY A 453 0.28 -13.70 22.13
CA GLY A 453 0.22 -12.45 21.38
C GLY A 453 0.92 -12.54 20.03
N SER A 454 1.29 -13.75 19.61
CA SER A 454 1.82 -14.02 18.28
C SER A 454 0.78 -13.72 17.21
N MET A 455 1.24 -13.27 16.04
CA MET A 455 0.35 -12.81 14.97
C MET A 455 0.79 -13.35 13.62
N GLY A 456 -0.14 -13.51 12.69
CA GLY A 456 0.20 -13.85 11.32
C GLY A 456 -0.86 -13.44 10.33
N THR A 457 -0.48 -13.38 9.05
CA THR A 457 -1.46 -13.28 7.97
C THR A 457 -1.60 -14.60 7.21
N ILE A 458 -2.75 -14.79 6.56
CA ILE A 458 -2.99 -15.97 5.71
C ILE A 458 -3.88 -15.58 4.54
N HIS A 459 -3.61 -16.13 3.36
CA HIS A 459 -4.51 -15.94 2.22
C HIS A 459 -5.75 -16.83 2.37
N ALA A 460 -6.90 -16.21 2.62
CA ALA A 460 -8.21 -16.87 2.64
C ALA A 460 -9.30 -15.80 2.51
N ASN A 461 -10.36 -16.08 1.76
CA ASN A 461 -11.42 -15.10 1.51
C ASN A 461 -12.45 -15.05 2.64
N ARG A 462 -12.41 -16.03 3.56
CA ARG A 462 -13.30 -16.10 4.73
C ARG A 462 -12.56 -16.61 5.97
N PRO A 463 -12.90 -16.16 7.19
CA PRO A 463 -12.27 -16.65 8.42
C PRO A 463 -12.37 -18.18 8.61
N ARG A 464 -13.50 -18.79 8.21
CA ARG A 464 -13.66 -20.25 8.26
C ARG A 464 -12.72 -20.97 7.29
N GLU A 465 -12.48 -20.40 6.11
CA GLU A 465 -11.54 -20.94 5.13
C GLU A 465 -10.10 -20.87 5.66
N ALA A 466 -9.72 -19.77 6.33
CA ALA A 466 -8.42 -19.64 6.98
C ALA A 466 -8.17 -20.79 7.98
N LEU A 467 -9.16 -21.10 8.81
CA LEU A 467 -9.08 -22.23 9.74
C LEU A 467 -8.97 -23.59 9.03
N THR A 468 -9.68 -23.78 7.92
CA THR A 468 -9.57 -25.00 7.12
C THR A 468 -8.16 -25.14 6.51
N ARG A 469 -7.58 -24.06 5.98
CA ARG A 469 -6.22 -24.07 5.43
C ARG A 469 -5.18 -24.43 6.49
N LEU A 470 -5.29 -23.86 7.69
CA LEU A 470 -4.43 -24.22 8.82
C LEU A 470 -4.51 -25.70 9.22
N LYS A 471 -5.62 -26.40 8.93
CA LYS A 471 -5.76 -27.84 9.20
C LYS A 471 -5.13 -28.73 8.13
N ILE A 472 -4.96 -28.21 6.92
CA ILE A 472 -4.47 -28.99 5.78
C ILE A 472 -2.94 -29.11 5.82
N TRP A 473 -2.25 -28.17 6.47
CA TRP A 473 -0.80 -28.11 6.57
C TRP A 473 -0.22 -28.74 7.83
#